data_AF-A0A341B7M8-F1
#
_entry.id   AF-A0A341B7M8-F1
#
_cell.length_a   1.000
_cell.length_b   1.000
_cell.length_c   1.000
_cell.angle_alpha   90.00
_cell.angle_beta   90.00
_cell.angle_gamma   90.00
#
_symmetry.space_group_name_H-M   'P 1'
#
loop_
_entity.id
_entity.type
_entity.pdbx_description
1 polymer ?
#
loop_
_entity_poly.entity_id
_entity_poly.type
_entity_poly.pdbx_seq_one_letter_code
_entity_poly.pdbx_strand_id
1 'polypeptide(L)'
;MTETDAFPTREVFDPAETYKMDHKRRGIALIFNHERFFWHLTLPDRQGTSADRDSLKRRFSDLGFEVRCFDDLKAEELLLRIHEASTASHADADCFLCVFLSHGEGNHIYAYDAKIEIQTLTGLFKGDKCQSLVGKPKIFIIQACRGNQHDVPVIPLDAVDHQTNKLNVNLTQVDAASVYALPAGADFLMCYSVAEGYYSHRETVNGSWYIQDLCEMLGKFGSSLEFTELLTLVNRKVSQRRVEICRDPSAIGKKQVPCFASMLTKKLHFFPKSK
;
A
#
# COMPACT_ATOMS: atom_id res chain seq x y z
N MET A 1 58.08 -18.79 -3.72
CA MET A 1 57.13 -17.87 -3.05
C MET A 1 56.52 -17.04 -4.15
N THR A 2 55.26 -17.29 -4.47
CA THR A 2 54.48 -16.47 -5.41
C THR A 2 53.26 -15.99 -4.65
N GLU A 3 53.37 -14.80 -4.08
CA GLU A 3 52.23 -14.03 -3.61
C GLU A 3 51.41 -13.64 -4.84
N THR A 4 50.26 -14.28 -5.00
CA THR A 4 49.18 -13.75 -5.82
C THR A 4 48.43 -12.73 -4.98
N ASP A 5 48.79 -11.45 -5.15
CA ASP A 5 48.03 -10.32 -4.66
C ASP A 5 46.63 -10.33 -5.30
N ALA A 6 45.63 -10.71 -4.50
CA ALA A 6 44.23 -10.52 -4.85
C ALA A 6 43.93 -9.03 -4.77
N PHE A 7 43.94 -8.35 -5.92
CA PHE A 7 43.46 -6.97 -6.03
C PHE A 7 42.01 -6.91 -5.54
N PRO A 8 41.67 -5.98 -4.64
CA PRO A 8 40.28 -5.78 -4.25
C PRO A 8 39.53 -5.27 -5.48
N THR A 9 38.64 -6.09 -6.01
CA THR A 9 37.68 -5.69 -7.05
C THR A 9 36.92 -4.50 -6.50
N ARG A 10 37.18 -3.30 -7.04
CA ARG A 10 36.36 -2.12 -6.79
C ARG A 10 34.94 -2.48 -7.27
N GLU A 11 34.01 -2.63 -6.35
CA GLU A 11 32.58 -2.65 -6.68
C GLU A 11 32.27 -1.30 -7.35
N VAL A 12 32.12 -1.33 -8.67
CA VAL A 12 31.74 -0.16 -9.46
C VAL A 12 30.27 0.11 -9.20
N PHE A 13 29.92 1.34 -8.83
CA PHE A 13 28.54 1.76 -8.63
C PHE A 13 27.75 1.60 -9.93
N ASP A 14 26.70 0.76 -9.91
CA ASP A 14 25.80 0.54 -11.05
C ASP A 14 24.53 1.41 -10.91
N PRO A 15 24.32 2.43 -11.76
CA PRO A 15 23.12 3.27 -11.70
C PRO A 15 21.83 2.54 -12.10
N ALA A 16 21.92 1.35 -12.69
CA ALA A 16 20.80 0.53 -13.08
C ALA A 16 20.54 -0.65 -12.13
N GLU A 17 21.20 -0.69 -10.96
CA GLU A 17 21.12 -1.82 -10.04
C GLU A 17 19.66 -2.13 -9.64
N THR A 18 19.34 -3.43 -9.60
CA THR A 18 18.01 -3.95 -9.26
C THR A 18 18.09 -4.84 -8.03
N TYR A 19 16.99 -4.95 -7.27
CA TYR A 19 16.90 -5.97 -6.23
C TYR A 19 16.95 -7.37 -6.83
N LYS A 20 17.61 -8.31 -6.14
CA LYS A 20 17.63 -9.72 -6.52
C LYS A 20 16.27 -10.37 -6.22
N MET A 21 15.50 -10.61 -7.28
CA MET A 21 14.13 -11.14 -7.23
C MET A 21 14.03 -12.58 -7.76
N ASP A 22 15.12 -13.35 -7.61
CA ASP A 22 15.37 -14.70 -8.12
C ASP A 22 15.42 -15.77 -7.01
N HIS A 23 15.02 -15.46 -5.77
CA HIS A 23 14.91 -16.45 -4.71
C HIS A 23 13.81 -17.47 -4.99
N LYS A 24 13.74 -18.56 -4.23
CA LYS A 24 12.73 -19.62 -4.43
C LYS A 24 11.29 -19.11 -4.37
N ARG A 25 10.99 -18.19 -3.45
CA ARG A 25 9.64 -17.63 -3.26
C ARG A 25 9.65 -16.13 -3.52
N ARG A 26 8.52 -15.58 -3.97
CA ARG A 26 8.34 -14.11 -4.00
C ARG A 26 8.37 -13.53 -2.59
N GLY A 27 7.67 -14.19 -1.68
CA GLY A 27 7.51 -13.77 -0.29
C GLY A 27 6.05 -13.76 0.13
N ILE A 28 5.82 -13.35 1.38
CA ILE A 28 4.49 -13.28 1.99
C ILE A 28 3.88 -11.90 1.72
N ALA A 29 2.58 -11.88 1.41
CA ALA A 29 1.75 -10.70 1.38
C ALA A 29 0.66 -10.80 2.46
N LEU A 30 0.76 -10.02 3.53
CA LEU A 30 -0.29 -9.94 4.55
C LEU A 30 -1.32 -8.88 4.17
N ILE A 31 -2.61 -9.17 4.36
CA ILE A 31 -3.69 -8.20 4.18
C ILE A 31 -4.54 -8.19 5.45
N PHE A 32 -4.47 -7.09 6.21
CA PHE A 32 -5.34 -6.84 7.34
C PHE A 32 -6.52 -5.99 6.87
N ASN A 33 -7.70 -6.60 6.83
CA ASN A 33 -8.93 -6.01 6.33
C ASN A 33 -9.88 -5.72 7.50
N HIS A 34 -10.21 -4.45 7.70
CA HIS A 34 -11.14 -4.03 8.75
C HIS A 34 -12.40 -3.43 8.13
N GLU A 35 -13.50 -4.17 8.21
CA GLU A 35 -14.82 -3.72 7.78
C GLU A 35 -15.60 -3.14 8.95
N ARG A 36 -15.48 -3.75 10.14
CA ARG A 36 -16.25 -3.38 11.34
C ARG A 36 -15.32 -3.05 12.50
N PHE A 37 -15.84 -2.23 13.41
CA PHE A 37 -15.10 -1.73 14.57
C PHE A 37 -15.94 -1.89 15.82
N PHE A 38 -15.26 -1.99 16.96
CA PHE A 38 -15.90 -2.06 18.26
C PHE A 38 -16.70 -0.77 18.51
N TRP A 39 -17.95 -0.92 18.95
CA TRP A 39 -18.94 0.16 18.98
C TRP A 39 -18.47 1.41 19.75
N HIS A 40 -17.63 1.25 20.79
CA HIS A 40 -17.13 2.38 21.57
C HIS A 40 -16.19 3.29 20.78
N LEU A 41 -15.61 2.80 19.67
CA LEU A 41 -14.73 3.59 18.80
C LEU A 41 -15.53 4.57 17.95
N THR A 42 -16.85 4.38 17.83
CA THR A 42 -17.76 5.24 17.04
C THR A 42 -17.32 5.41 15.59
N LEU A 43 -16.64 4.40 15.03
CA LEU A 43 -16.19 4.38 13.64
C LEU A 43 -17.24 3.72 12.74
N PRO A 44 -17.49 4.26 11.53
CA PRO A 44 -18.45 3.66 10.60
C PRO A 44 -17.91 2.39 9.94
N ASP A 45 -18.82 1.50 9.55
CA ASP A 45 -18.49 0.31 8.75
C ASP A 45 -17.90 0.70 7.38
N ARG A 46 -16.89 -0.05 6.92
CA ARG A 46 -16.15 0.22 5.69
C ARG A 46 -16.62 -0.62 4.50
N GLN A 47 -17.90 -0.54 4.17
CA GLN A 47 -18.51 -1.28 3.05
C GLN A 47 -17.68 -1.21 1.75
N GLY A 48 -17.44 -2.33 1.10
CA GLY A 48 -16.59 -2.41 -0.10
C GLY A 48 -15.12 -2.69 0.19
N THR A 49 -14.65 -2.64 1.44
CA THR A 49 -13.28 -3.08 1.78
C THR A 49 -13.02 -4.56 1.47
N SER A 50 -14.05 -5.40 1.53
CA SER A 50 -13.95 -6.79 1.10
C SER A 50 -13.65 -6.92 -0.41
N ALA A 51 -14.14 -6.00 -1.25
CA ALA A 51 -13.79 -5.95 -2.67
C ALA A 51 -12.32 -5.55 -2.89
N ASP A 52 -11.81 -4.63 -2.07
CA ASP A 52 -10.38 -4.25 -2.04
C ASP A 52 -9.50 -5.46 -1.68
N ARG A 53 -9.82 -6.13 -0.57
CA ARG A 53 -9.12 -7.34 -0.09
C ARG A 53 -9.03 -8.40 -1.19
N ASP A 54 -10.15 -8.72 -1.82
CA ASP A 54 -10.21 -9.79 -2.81
C ASP A 54 -9.48 -9.43 -4.11
N SER A 55 -9.53 -8.15 -4.52
CA SER A 55 -8.79 -7.62 -5.67
C SER A 55 -7.28 -7.67 -5.46
N LEU A 56 -6.81 -7.23 -4.28
CA LEU A 56 -5.39 -7.29 -3.90
C LEU A 56 -4.91 -8.72 -3.78
N LYS A 57 -5.71 -9.61 -3.17
CA LYS A 57 -5.39 -11.03 -3.07
C LYS A 57 -5.14 -11.63 -4.43
N ARG A 58 -6.03 -11.40 -5.40
CA ARG A 58 -5.85 -11.87 -6.78
C ARG A 58 -4.54 -11.33 -7.38
N ARG A 59 -4.34 -10.01 -7.34
CA ARG A 59 -3.17 -9.38 -8.00
C ARG A 59 -1.84 -9.76 -7.39
N PHE A 60 -1.73 -9.86 -6.08
CA PHE A 60 -0.49 -10.30 -5.45
C PHE A 60 -0.24 -11.80 -5.66
N SER A 61 -1.29 -12.63 -5.68
CA SER A 61 -1.14 -14.03 -6.09
C SER A 61 -0.65 -14.16 -7.53
N ASP A 62 -1.16 -13.35 -8.47
CA ASP A 62 -0.68 -13.32 -9.87
C ASP A 62 0.82 -12.96 -9.96
N LEU A 63 1.33 -12.12 -9.06
CA LEU A 63 2.75 -11.74 -8.96
C LEU A 63 3.62 -12.75 -8.17
N GLY A 64 3.02 -13.85 -7.71
CA GLY A 64 3.70 -14.97 -7.05
C GLY A 64 3.78 -14.88 -5.53
N PHE A 65 3.09 -13.94 -4.88
CA PHE A 65 3.07 -13.83 -3.42
C PHE A 65 2.21 -14.92 -2.77
N GLU A 66 2.63 -15.36 -1.59
CA GLU A 66 1.78 -16.13 -0.68
C GLU A 66 0.89 -15.15 0.10
N VAL A 67 -0.36 -15.01 -0.32
CA VAL A 67 -1.27 -14.03 0.28
C VAL A 67 -2.02 -14.62 1.47
N ARG A 68 -1.97 -13.94 2.62
CA ARG A 68 -2.71 -14.27 3.83
C ARG A 68 -3.58 -13.08 4.25
N CYS A 69 -4.89 -13.29 4.31
CA CYS A 69 -5.85 -12.25 4.70
C CYS A 69 -6.36 -12.50 6.11
N PHE A 70 -6.54 -11.43 6.89
CA PHE A 70 -7.15 -11.45 8.21
C PHE A 70 -8.23 -10.37 8.28
N ASP A 71 -9.42 -10.75 8.71
CA ASP A 71 -10.57 -9.85 8.79
C ASP A 71 -10.85 -9.48 10.25
N ASP A 72 -11.07 -8.18 10.50
CA ASP A 72 -11.54 -7.62 11.78
C ASP A 72 -10.80 -8.10 13.04
N LEU A 73 -9.47 -8.28 12.95
CA LEU A 73 -8.65 -8.67 14.10
C LEU A 73 -8.65 -7.59 15.17
N LYS A 74 -8.63 -8.02 16.44
CA LYS A 74 -8.28 -7.15 17.57
C LYS A 74 -6.82 -6.73 17.50
N ALA A 75 -6.47 -5.66 18.22
CA ALA A 75 -5.11 -5.12 18.19
C ALA A 75 -4.06 -6.13 18.66
N GLU A 76 -4.34 -6.88 19.73
CA GLU A 76 -3.46 -7.93 20.23
C GLU A 76 -3.27 -9.06 19.21
N GLU A 77 -4.36 -9.51 18.58
CA GLU A 77 -4.33 -10.56 17.56
C GLU A 77 -3.54 -10.12 16.33
N LEU A 78 -3.76 -8.89 15.86
CA LEU A 78 -3.02 -8.30 14.74
C LEU A 78 -1.53 -8.21 15.06
N LEU A 79 -1.17 -7.70 16.24
CA LEU A 79 0.21 -7.61 16.71
C LEU A 79 0.87 -8.99 16.79
N LEU A 80 0.14 -10.01 17.25
CA LEU A 80 0.63 -11.38 17.26
C LEU A 80 0.91 -11.89 15.83
N ARG A 81 -0.04 -11.74 14.89
CA ARG A 81 0.13 -12.21 13.50
C ARG A 81 1.28 -11.54 12.77
N ILE A 82 1.43 -10.23 12.94
CA ILE A 82 2.52 -9.49 12.30
C ILE A 82 3.87 -9.80 12.95
N HIS A 83 3.90 -10.02 14.27
CA HIS A 83 5.09 -10.47 14.97
C HIS A 83 5.53 -11.86 14.50
N GLU A 84 4.61 -12.83 14.41
CA GLU A 84 4.88 -14.16 13.83
C GLU A 84 5.51 -14.04 12.44
N ALA A 85 4.95 -13.20 11.57
CA ALA A 85 5.49 -12.97 10.24
C ALA A 85 6.89 -12.33 10.26
N SER A 86 7.17 -11.41 11.20
CA SER A 86 8.49 -10.78 11.34
C SER A 86 9.57 -11.74 11.85
N THR A 87 9.19 -12.72 12.69
CA THR A 87 10.12 -13.72 13.25
C THR A 87 10.32 -14.95 12.38
N ALA A 88 9.46 -15.16 11.38
CA ALA A 88 9.63 -16.23 10.40
C ALA A 88 10.87 -16.00 9.51
N SER A 89 11.43 -17.08 8.97
CA SER A 89 12.54 -16.97 8.02
C SER A 89 12.05 -16.53 6.64
N HIS A 90 12.66 -15.47 6.12
CA HIS A 90 12.47 -14.96 4.75
C HIS A 90 13.71 -15.16 3.87
N ALA A 91 14.61 -16.07 4.27
CA ALA A 91 15.88 -16.27 3.57
C ALA A 91 15.68 -16.67 2.09
N ASP A 92 14.66 -17.48 1.81
CA ASP A 92 14.29 -17.96 0.48
C ASP A 92 13.21 -17.09 -0.23
N ALA A 93 12.86 -15.93 0.33
CA ALA A 93 11.92 -14.98 -0.24
C ALA A 93 12.63 -13.79 -0.89
N ASP A 94 12.03 -13.22 -1.94
CA ASP A 94 12.56 -12.00 -2.58
C ASP A 94 12.29 -10.75 -1.72
N CYS A 95 11.08 -10.65 -1.15
CA CYS A 95 10.60 -9.44 -0.48
C CYS A 95 9.47 -9.75 0.52
N PHE A 96 9.00 -8.71 1.21
CA PHE A 96 7.84 -8.79 2.10
C PHE A 96 6.83 -7.68 1.78
N LEU A 97 5.54 -8.02 1.83
CA LEU A 97 4.45 -7.08 1.61
C LEU A 97 3.41 -7.15 2.73
N CYS A 98 2.96 -5.99 3.20
CA CYS A 98 1.92 -5.88 4.23
C CYS A 98 0.92 -4.78 3.84
N VAL A 99 -0.37 -5.12 3.86
CA VAL A 99 -1.46 -4.20 3.52
C VAL A 99 -2.36 -3.99 4.73
N PHE A 100 -2.74 -2.74 4.96
CA PHE A 100 -3.76 -2.36 5.92
C PHE A 100 -4.91 -1.66 5.20
N LEU A 101 -6.11 -2.21 5.32
CA LEU A 101 -7.37 -1.62 4.84
C LEU A 101 -8.22 -1.29 6.07
N SER A 102 -8.17 -0.05 6.55
CA SER A 102 -8.87 0.34 7.78
C SER A 102 -9.11 1.86 7.85
N HIS A 103 -9.67 2.32 8.97
CA HIS A 103 -9.58 3.71 9.40
C HIS A 103 -8.19 3.99 9.98
N GLY A 104 -7.79 5.26 10.04
CA GLY A 104 -6.48 5.66 10.60
C GLY A 104 -6.54 7.04 11.24
N GLU A 105 -5.71 7.28 12.26
CA GLU A 105 -5.58 8.57 12.95
C GLU A 105 -4.14 8.93 13.39
N GLY A 106 -3.65 10.12 13.00
CA GLY A 106 -2.30 10.59 13.30
C GLY A 106 -1.22 9.71 12.68
N ASN A 107 -0.57 8.85 13.46
CA ASN A 107 0.40 7.84 13.01
C ASN A 107 -0.14 6.42 13.25
N HIS A 108 -1.45 6.28 13.40
CA HIS A 108 -2.11 5.04 13.79
C HIS A 108 -3.05 4.51 12.72
N ILE A 109 -3.26 3.19 12.78
CA ILE A 109 -4.30 2.47 12.06
C ILE A 109 -5.19 1.82 13.11
N TYR A 110 -6.50 1.78 12.88
CA TYR A 110 -7.41 1.08 13.76
C TYR A 110 -7.40 -0.43 13.46
N ALA A 111 -7.19 -1.23 14.49
CA ALA A 111 -7.67 -2.61 14.54
C ALA A 111 -9.16 -2.61 14.93
N TYR A 112 -9.75 -3.78 15.21
CA TYR A 112 -11.16 -3.87 15.60
C TYR A 112 -11.48 -3.05 16.87
N ASP A 113 -10.63 -3.10 17.89
CA ASP A 113 -10.90 -2.58 19.23
C ASP A 113 -10.00 -1.40 19.66
N ALA A 114 -8.83 -1.22 19.04
CA ALA A 114 -7.90 -0.15 19.39
C ALA A 114 -7.05 0.34 18.22
N LYS A 115 -6.41 1.51 18.41
CA LYS A 115 -5.41 2.07 17.50
C LYS A 115 -4.06 1.37 17.68
N ILE A 116 -3.32 1.20 16.59
CA ILE A 116 -1.94 0.71 16.58
C ILE A 116 -1.07 1.70 15.80
N GLU A 117 0.06 2.09 16.39
CA GLU A 117 1.05 2.91 15.70
C GLU A 117 1.68 2.17 14.52
N ILE A 118 1.76 2.84 13.36
CA ILE A 118 2.42 2.32 12.16
C ILE A 118 3.90 2.05 12.42
N GLN A 119 4.55 2.85 13.28
CA GLN A 119 5.94 2.64 13.67
C GLN A 119 6.14 1.32 14.43
N THR A 120 5.19 0.93 15.28
CA THR A 120 5.22 -0.37 15.97
C THR A 120 5.18 -1.52 14.97
N LEU A 121 4.34 -1.42 13.94
CA LEU A 121 4.17 -2.44 12.91
C LEU A 121 5.40 -2.55 11.99
N THR A 122 5.86 -1.42 11.45
CA THR A 122 7.04 -1.36 10.56
C THR A 122 8.34 -1.66 11.28
N GLY A 123 8.45 -1.25 12.55
CA GLY A 123 9.62 -1.44 13.39
C GLY A 123 10.01 -2.90 13.61
N LEU A 124 9.07 -3.84 13.49
CA LEU A 124 9.33 -5.29 13.58
C LEU A 124 10.15 -5.83 12.41
N PHE A 125 10.15 -5.14 11.27
CA PHE A 125 10.84 -5.57 10.04
C PHE A 125 12.14 -4.79 9.79
N LYS A 126 12.61 -4.00 10.76
CA LYS A 126 13.92 -3.36 10.69
C LYS A 126 15.03 -4.41 10.72
N GLY A 127 16.20 -4.06 10.18
CA GLY A 127 17.28 -5.03 9.94
C GLY A 127 17.79 -5.73 11.19
N ASP A 128 17.76 -5.04 12.34
CA ASP A 128 18.13 -5.58 13.66
C ASP A 128 17.11 -6.59 14.20
N LYS A 129 15.85 -6.53 13.76
CA LYS A 129 14.76 -7.40 14.24
C LYS A 129 14.40 -8.52 13.27
N CYS A 130 14.52 -8.28 11.96
CA CYS A 130 14.22 -9.25 10.92
C CYS A 130 15.41 -9.41 9.96
N GLN A 131 16.44 -10.14 10.41
CA GLN A 131 17.70 -10.27 9.69
C GLN A 131 17.55 -10.86 8.28
N SER A 132 16.60 -11.78 8.07
CA SER A 132 16.39 -12.42 6.76
C SER A 132 15.78 -11.50 5.69
N LEU A 133 15.34 -10.29 6.06
CA LEU A 133 14.83 -9.25 5.14
C LEU A 133 15.80 -8.05 4.97
N VAL A 134 17.01 -8.13 5.53
CA VAL A 134 18.05 -7.12 5.28
C VAL A 134 18.44 -7.13 3.81
N GLY A 135 18.48 -5.95 3.17
CA GLY A 135 18.77 -5.80 1.73
C GLY A 135 17.61 -6.21 0.81
N LYS A 136 16.43 -6.56 1.36
CA LYS A 136 15.23 -6.97 0.61
C LYS A 136 14.11 -5.92 0.73
N PRO A 137 13.28 -5.71 -0.31
CA PRO A 137 12.18 -4.76 -0.24
C PRO A 137 11.15 -5.12 0.84
N LYS A 138 10.74 -4.12 1.63
CA LYS A 138 9.71 -4.20 2.67
C LYS A 138 8.60 -3.21 2.36
N ILE A 139 7.51 -3.70 1.79
CA ILE A 139 6.48 -2.86 1.17
C ILE A 139 5.25 -2.81 2.06
N PHE A 140 4.85 -1.62 2.48
CA PHE A 140 3.66 -1.39 3.29
C PHE A 140 2.67 -0.56 2.48
N ILE A 141 1.46 -1.09 2.28
CA ILE A 141 0.38 -0.40 1.56
C ILE A 141 -0.72 -0.07 2.56
N ILE A 142 -1.02 1.20 2.72
CA ILE A 142 -1.93 1.70 3.75
C ILE A 142 -3.08 2.43 3.06
N GLN A 143 -4.19 1.73 2.93
CA GLN A 143 -5.50 2.32 2.67
C GLN A 143 -6.11 2.68 4.01
N ALA A 144 -5.63 3.79 4.55
CA ALA A 144 -6.19 4.43 5.73
C ALA A 144 -6.12 5.95 5.54
N CYS A 145 -7.14 6.60 6.07
CA CYS A 145 -7.31 8.02 6.23
C CYS A 145 -5.98 8.79 6.51
N ARG A 146 -5.64 9.93 5.83
CA ARG A 146 -4.52 10.91 6.12
C ARG A 146 -4.62 12.43 6.63
N GLY A 147 -5.73 13.19 6.71
CA GLY A 147 -6.00 14.42 7.53
C GLY A 147 -7.46 14.99 7.36
N ASN A 148 -7.83 16.13 7.96
CA ASN A 148 -9.21 16.67 7.93
C ASN A 148 -9.47 17.69 6.80
N GLN A 149 -8.59 17.80 5.79
CA GLN A 149 -8.58 18.92 4.83
C GLN A 149 -9.07 18.55 3.43
N HIS A 150 -9.99 19.38 2.93
CA HIS A 150 -10.53 19.45 1.58
C HIS A 150 -9.49 19.56 0.47
N ASP A 151 -9.20 18.55 -0.37
CA ASP A 151 -8.50 18.85 -1.64
C ASP A 151 -9.49 19.53 -2.59
N VAL A 152 -9.19 20.77 -2.96
CA VAL A 152 -10.06 21.60 -3.81
C VAL A 152 -9.67 21.36 -5.28
N PRO A 153 -10.62 21.07 -6.18
CA PRO A 153 -10.30 20.90 -7.58
C PRO A 153 -9.71 22.19 -8.16
N VAL A 154 -8.51 22.08 -8.70
CA VAL A 154 -7.94 23.11 -9.59
C VAL A 154 -8.12 22.66 -11.04
N ILE A 155 -8.63 23.56 -11.87
CA ILE A 155 -8.83 23.32 -13.30
C ILE A 155 -7.50 23.64 -14.00
N PRO A 156 -6.85 22.68 -14.69
CA PRO A 156 -5.77 23.02 -15.62
C PRO A 156 -6.36 23.91 -16.71
N LEU A 157 -5.68 24.97 -17.11
CA LEU A 157 -6.17 25.96 -18.09
C LEU A 157 -6.62 25.38 -19.46
N ASP A 158 -6.44 24.08 -19.72
CA ASP A 158 -6.58 23.44 -21.04
C ASP A 158 -7.45 22.16 -21.11
N ALA A 159 -8.39 21.90 -20.19
CA ALA A 159 -9.21 20.66 -20.25
C ALA A 159 -10.68 20.90 -20.64
N VAL A 160 -11.08 20.39 -21.81
CA VAL A 160 -12.48 20.31 -22.29
C VAL A 160 -13.20 19.08 -21.68
N ASP A 161 -14.34 19.31 -21.03
CA ASP A 161 -15.14 18.27 -20.36
C ASP A 161 -15.98 17.45 -21.36
N HIS A 162 -16.06 16.14 -21.15
CA HIS A 162 -17.08 15.26 -21.73
C HIS A 162 -18.00 14.71 -20.64
N GLN A 163 -19.31 14.84 -20.86
CA GLN A 163 -20.40 14.38 -20.01
C GLN A 163 -20.91 13.01 -20.47
N THR A 164 -21.20 12.10 -19.53
CA THR A 164 -22.06 10.93 -19.76
C THR A 164 -22.87 10.55 -18.53
N ASN A 165 -24.09 10.07 -18.79
CA ASN A 165 -25.20 9.82 -17.85
C ASN A 165 -25.22 8.38 -17.23
N LYS A 166 -25.61 8.30 -15.94
CA LYS A 166 -26.50 7.34 -15.18
C LYS A 166 -26.60 5.86 -15.65
N LEU A 167 -26.70 4.81 -14.81
CA LEU A 167 -27.03 4.59 -13.38
C LEU A 167 -26.69 3.14 -12.94
N ASN A 168 -26.12 2.98 -11.75
CA ASN A 168 -26.38 1.95 -10.72
C ASN A 168 -25.88 2.57 -9.40
N VAL A 169 -26.68 2.59 -8.32
CA VAL A 169 -26.44 3.50 -7.18
C VAL A 169 -25.34 2.97 -6.25
N ASN A 170 -24.09 3.08 -6.70
CA ASN A 170 -22.90 2.89 -5.89
C ASN A 170 -22.55 4.24 -5.24
N LEU A 171 -22.63 4.30 -3.91
CA LEU A 171 -22.40 5.54 -3.16
C LEU A 171 -20.91 5.67 -2.82
N THR A 172 -20.34 6.84 -3.08
CA THR A 172 -18.99 7.17 -2.62
C THR A 172 -19.05 7.66 -1.18
N GLN A 173 -18.47 6.88 -0.28
CA GLN A 173 -18.15 7.31 1.07
C GLN A 173 -16.81 8.05 1.06
N VAL A 174 -16.81 9.17 1.77
CA VAL A 174 -15.66 10.07 1.89
C VAL A 174 -15.19 9.91 3.32
N ASP A 175 -14.09 9.19 3.49
CA ASP A 175 -13.55 8.95 4.81
C ASP A 175 -12.52 10.05 5.09
N ALA A 176 -12.80 10.83 6.15
CA ALA A 176 -11.89 11.86 6.64
C ALA A 176 -10.60 11.22 7.08
N ALA A 177 -9.52 11.86 6.71
CA ALA A 177 -8.24 11.28 6.63
C ALA A 177 -7.46 11.54 7.99
N SER A 178 -6.47 10.75 8.45
CA SER A 178 -5.44 11.10 9.47
C SER A 178 -4.25 10.09 9.64
N VAL A 179 -3.13 10.15 8.91
CA VAL A 179 -1.96 9.21 8.93
C VAL A 179 -0.71 10.03 8.50
N TYR A 180 0.46 9.87 9.10
CA TYR A 180 1.73 10.54 8.72
C TYR A 180 2.60 9.69 7.78
N ALA A 181 3.46 10.33 6.97
CA ALA A 181 4.44 9.63 6.13
C ALA A 181 5.72 9.42 6.94
N LEU A 182 6.05 8.16 7.25
CA LEU A 182 7.12 7.83 8.18
C LEU A 182 8.31 7.13 7.49
N PRO A 183 9.56 7.54 7.76
CA PRO A 183 10.73 6.79 7.33
C PRO A 183 10.96 5.57 8.23
N ALA A 184 10.79 4.37 7.69
CA ALA A 184 10.84 3.10 8.43
C ALA A 184 12.24 2.44 8.48
N GLY A 185 13.21 2.90 7.68
CA GLY A 185 14.55 2.31 7.53
C GLY A 185 14.88 2.03 6.06
N ALA A 186 16.09 1.54 5.78
CA ALA A 186 16.50 1.21 4.41
C ALA A 186 15.67 0.06 3.82
N ASP A 187 15.46 0.11 2.51
CA ASP A 187 14.69 -0.86 1.70
C ASP A 187 13.20 -0.95 2.08
N PHE A 188 12.66 0.06 2.76
CA PHE A 188 11.21 0.19 2.96
C PHE A 188 10.58 1.01 1.83
N LEU A 189 9.35 0.63 1.48
CA LEU A 189 8.49 1.42 0.61
C LEU A 189 7.12 1.55 1.28
N MET A 190 6.76 2.78 1.66
CA MET A 190 5.49 3.09 2.30
C MET A 190 4.55 3.72 1.28
N CYS A 191 3.48 3.00 0.91
CA CYS A 191 2.49 3.44 -0.06
C CYS A 191 1.20 3.83 0.67
N TYR A 192 0.76 5.07 0.50
CA TYR A 192 -0.45 5.58 1.15
C TYR A 192 -1.49 5.98 0.13
N SER A 193 -2.76 5.67 0.42
CA SER A 193 -3.87 5.96 -0.49
C SER A 193 -4.12 7.44 -0.74
N VAL A 194 -3.64 8.30 0.15
CA VAL A 194 -3.79 9.75 0.05
C VAL A 194 -2.63 10.48 0.74
N ALA A 195 -2.26 11.65 0.24
CA ALA A 195 -1.29 12.53 0.87
C ALA A 195 -1.77 13.03 2.25
N GLU A 196 -0.83 13.42 3.10
CA GLU A 196 -1.13 13.96 4.43
C GLU A 196 -2.06 15.17 4.32
N GLY A 197 -3.09 15.22 5.18
CA GLY A 197 -4.08 16.29 5.13
C GLY A 197 -5.34 15.98 4.33
N TYR A 198 -5.31 15.07 3.35
CA TYR A 198 -6.38 14.96 2.33
C TYR A 198 -7.23 13.70 2.41
N TYR A 199 -8.47 13.74 1.89
CA TYR A 199 -9.49 12.68 1.98
C TYR A 199 -9.22 11.45 1.11
N SER A 200 -9.58 10.26 1.62
CA SER A 200 -9.62 9.02 0.84
C SER A 200 -11.06 8.64 0.51
N HIS A 201 -11.29 8.19 -0.72
CA HIS A 201 -12.61 7.85 -1.23
C HIS A 201 -12.77 6.34 -1.38
N ARG A 202 -13.97 5.86 -1.01
CA ARG A 202 -14.35 4.46 -1.13
C ARG A 202 -15.77 4.33 -1.63
N GLU A 203 -15.93 3.50 -2.64
CA GLU A 203 -17.22 3.10 -3.15
C GLU A 203 -17.73 1.89 -2.35
N THR A 204 -18.98 1.94 -1.91
CA THR A 204 -19.56 0.92 -1.03
C THR A 204 -19.61 -0.48 -1.64
N VAL A 205 -19.54 -0.58 -2.97
CA VAL A 205 -19.57 -1.86 -3.71
C VAL A 205 -18.21 -2.18 -4.32
N ASN A 206 -17.62 -1.23 -5.05
CA ASN A 206 -16.40 -1.48 -5.83
C ASN A 206 -15.10 -1.36 -5.02
N GLY A 207 -15.15 -0.85 -3.79
CA GLY A 207 -13.98 -0.62 -2.95
C GLY A 207 -13.35 0.76 -3.11
N SER A 208 -12.14 0.95 -2.60
CA SER A 208 -11.46 2.24 -2.57
C SER A 208 -10.84 2.61 -3.91
N TRP A 209 -10.88 3.90 -4.27
CA TRP A 209 -10.33 4.39 -5.54
C TRP A 209 -8.86 4.02 -5.71
N TYR A 210 -8.09 4.18 -4.63
CA TYR A 210 -6.67 3.84 -4.62
C TYR A 210 -6.43 2.36 -4.89
N ILE A 211 -7.14 1.45 -4.19
CA ILE A 211 -6.95 0.01 -4.39
C ILE A 211 -7.46 -0.45 -5.74
N GLN A 212 -8.58 0.09 -6.23
CA GLN A 212 -9.07 -0.19 -7.58
C GLN A 212 -8.00 0.14 -8.64
N ASP A 213 -7.48 1.37 -8.62
CA ASP A 213 -6.49 1.82 -9.59
C ASP A 213 -5.14 1.10 -9.42
N LEU A 214 -4.73 0.84 -8.19
CA LEU A 214 -3.55 0.01 -7.91
C LEU A 214 -3.70 -1.39 -8.50
N CYS A 215 -4.81 -2.08 -8.24
CA CYS A 215 -5.07 -3.42 -8.76
C CYS A 215 -5.19 -3.46 -10.30
N GLU A 216 -5.70 -2.39 -10.92
CA GLU A 216 -5.70 -2.26 -12.37
C GLU A 216 -4.28 -2.13 -12.92
N MET A 217 -3.46 -1.25 -12.32
CA MET A 217 -2.07 -1.04 -12.77
C MET A 217 -1.22 -2.28 -12.52
N LEU A 218 -1.39 -2.97 -11.39
CA LEU A 218 -0.74 -4.27 -11.12
C LEU A 218 -1.10 -5.30 -12.19
N GLY A 219 -2.38 -5.39 -12.57
CA GLY A 219 -2.84 -6.34 -13.57
C GLY A 219 -2.29 -6.08 -14.97
N LYS A 220 -2.06 -4.81 -15.34
CA LYS A 220 -1.56 -4.42 -16.67
C LYS A 220 -0.05 -4.38 -16.76
N PHE A 221 0.62 -3.95 -15.69
CA PHE A 221 2.02 -3.54 -15.72
C PHE A 221 2.86 -4.09 -14.57
N GLY A 222 2.25 -4.77 -13.59
CA GLY A 222 2.94 -5.23 -12.38
C GLY A 222 4.09 -6.20 -12.65
N SER A 223 4.01 -6.96 -13.75
CA SER A 223 5.04 -7.93 -14.13
C SER A 223 6.12 -7.37 -15.06
N SER A 224 6.13 -6.07 -15.34
CA SER A 224 7.07 -5.45 -16.30
C SER A 224 7.65 -4.12 -15.83
N LEU A 225 6.83 -3.20 -15.31
CA LEU A 225 7.31 -1.89 -14.87
C LEU A 225 8.07 -1.96 -13.55
N GLU A 226 8.92 -0.95 -13.35
CA GLU A 226 9.50 -0.68 -12.04
C GLU A 226 8.36 -0.26 -11.09
N PHE A 227 8.39 -0.74 -9.84
CA PHE A 227 7.24 -0.63 -8.96
C PHE A 227 6.89 0.81 -8.56
N THR A 228 7.87 1.69 -8.38
CA THR A 228 7.64 3.12 -8.11
C THR A 228 7.15 3.88 -9.34
N GLU A 229 7.57 3.47 -10.54
CA GLU A 229 6.96 3.97 -11.79
C GLU A 229 5.49 3.57 -11.88
N LEU A 230 5.15 2.32 -11.54
CA LEU A 230 3.77 1.85 -11.45
C LEU A 230 2.96 2.67 -10.44
N LEU A 231 3.49 2.90 -9.24
CA LEU A 231 2.83 3.74 -8.22
C LEU A 231 2.63 5.19 -8.71
N THR A 232 3.53 5.71 -9.54
CA THR A 232 3.35 7.02 -10.18
C THR A 232 2.18 7.03 -11.17
N LEU A 233 1.93 5.92 -11.88
CA LEU A 233 0.73 5.76 -12.71
C LEU A 233 -0.55 5.74 -11.85
N VAL A 234 -0.49 5.08 -10.69
CA VAL A 234 -1.59 5.07 -9.72
C VAL A 234 -1.88 6.49 -9.21
N ASN A 235 -0.85 7.25 -8.85
CA ASN A 235 -1.02 8.66 -8.45
C ASN A 235 -1.77 9.45 -9.52
N ARG A 236 -1.37 9.32 -10.79
CA ARG A 236 -2.02 10.01 -11.91
C ARG A 236 -3.48 9.59 -12.06
N LYS A 237 -3.77 8.28 -12.06
CA LYS A 237 -5.13 7.74 -12.20
C LYS A 237 -6.07 8.24 -11.10
N VAL A 238 -5.65 8.15 -9.84
CA VAL A 238 -6.49 8.55 -8.70
C VAL A 238 -6.71 10.06 -8.70
N SER A 239 -5.70 10.87 -9.05
CA SER A 239 -5.81 12.35 -9.12
C SER A 239 -6.76 12.88 -10.22
N GLN A 240 -7.09 12.02 -11.19
CA GLN A 240 -8.04 12.32 -12.26
C GLN A 240 -9.48 11.96 -11.87
N ARG A 241 -9.68 11.16 -10.81
CA ARG A 241 -11.02 10.86 -10.29
C ARG A 241 -11.61 12.09 -9.59
N ARG A 242 -12.93 12.17 -9.61
CA ARG A 242 -13.72 13.21 -8.94
C ARG A 242 -14.98 12.59 -8.35
N VAL A 243 -15.44 13.12 -7.22
CA VAL A 243 -16.69 12.64 -6.60
C VAL A 243 -17.87 13.18 -7.40
N GLU A 244 -18.58 12.30 -8.09
CA GLU A 244 -19.78 12.68 -8.86
C GLU A 244 -21.06 12.64 -8.01
N ILE A 245 -21.17 11.63 -7.13
CA ILE A 245 -22.34 11.41 -6.28
C ILE A 245 -21.86 11.07 -4.87
N CYS A 246 -22.31 11.85 -3.88
CA CYS A 246 -22.06 11.59 -2.46
C CYS A 246 -23.28 11.96 -1.63
N ARG A 247 -23.45 11.30 -0.47
CA ARG A 247 -24.48 11.68 0.52
C ARG A 247 -24.23 13.05 1.12
N ASP A 248 -22.96 13.43 1.23
CA ASP A 248 -22.55 14.78 1.62
C ASP A 248 -22.35 15.63 0.34
N PRO A 249 -23.21 16.62 0.06
CA PRO A 249 -23.06 17.49 -1.09
C PRO A 249 -21.75 18.28 -1.06
N SER A 250 -21.19 18.53 0.13
CA SER A 250 -19.91 19.23 0.26
C SER A 250 -18.77 18.46 -0.39
N ALA A 251 -18.90 17.13 -0.54
CA ALA A 251 -17.87 16.27 -1.08
C ALA A 251 -17.87 16.16 -2.61
N ILE A 252 -18.90 16.65 -3.28
CA ILE A 252 -18.97 16.64 -4.75
C ILE A 252 -17.82 17.47 -5.33
N GLY A 253 -17.13 16.92 -6.34
CA GLY A 253 -16.00 17.55 -7.00
C GLY A 253 -14.66 17.43 -6.24
N LYS A 254 -14.64 16.85 -5.03
CA LYS A 254 -13.38 16.60 -4.31
C LYS A 254 -12.49 15.60 -5.04
N LYS A 255 -11.18 15.80 -4.86
CA LYS A 255 -10.12 15.00 -5.47
C LYS A 255 -9.35 14.20 -4.42
N GLN A 256 -8.52 13.27 -4.90
CA GLN A 256 -7.63 12.48 -4.08
C GLN A 256 -6.28 12.32 -4.79
N VAL A 257 -5.19 12.56 -4.06
CA VAL A 257 -3.82 12.33 -4.57
C VAL A 257 -3.12 11.36 -3.62
N PRO A 258 -2.81 10.13 -4.05
CA PRO A 258 -1.99 9.19 -3.28
C PRO A 258 -0.55 9.64 -3.18
N CYS A 259 0.21 9.06 -2.26
CA CYS A 259 1.64 9.31 -2.14
C CYS A 259 2.38 8.05 -1.69
N PHE A 260 3.65 7.95 -2.04
CA PHE A 260 4.54 6.93 -1.50
C PHE A 260 5.84 7.55 -1.01
N ALA A 261 6.37 7.02 0.08
CA ALA A 261 7.68 7.37 0.61
C ALA A 261 8.62 6.18 0.38
N SER A 262 9.63 6.38 -0.46
CA SER A 262 10.60 5.36 -0.82
C SER A 262 11.89 5.54 -0.03
N MET A 263 12.29 4.48 0.66
CA MET A 263 13.63 4.29 1.21
C MET A 263 14.31 3.10 0.52
N LEU A 264 13.83 2.72 -0.68
CA LEU A 264 14.47 1.74 -1.53
C LEU A 264 15.83 2.25 -2.00
N THR A 265 16.76 1.33 -2.19
CA THR A 265 18.15 1.59 -2.61
C THR A 265 18.43 1.12 -4.02
N LYS A 266 17.53 0.33 -4.62
CA LYS A 266 17.63 -0.27 -5.96
C LYS A 266 16.28 -0.26 -6.66
N LYS A 267 16.28 -0.48 -7.98
CA LYS A 267 15.03 -0.64 -8.74
C LYS A 267 14.31 -1.94 -8.37
N LEU A 268 12.99 -1.89 -8.27
CA LEU A 268 12.16 -3.03 -7.89
C LEU A 268 11.26 -3.46 -9.06
N HIS A 269 11.40 -4.71 -9.50
CA HIS A 269 10.56 -5.32 -10.52
C HIS A 269 9.96 -6.65 -10.04
N PHE A 270 8.74 -6.96 -10.48
CA PHE A 270 8.09 -8.24 -10.21
C PHE A 270 7.95 -9.09 -11.48
N PHE A 271 9.05 -9.26 -12.22
CA PHE A 271 9.07 -10.14 -13.39
C PHE A 271 8.60 -11.56 -13.05
N PRO A 272 7.93 -12.27 -13.97
CA PRO A 272 7.52 -13.66 -13.76
C PRO A 272 8.70 -14.51 -13.30
N LYS A 273 8.52 -15.27 -12.21
CA LYS A 273 9.57 -16.16 -11.71
C LYS A 273 9.74 -17.35 -12.65
N SER A 274 10.98 -17.67 -12.99
CA SER A 274 11.30 -18.91 -13.72
C SER A 274 10.85 -20.12 -12.89
N LYS A 275 10.17 -21.07 -13.54
CA LYS A 275 9.79 -22.35 -12.93
C LYS A 275 11.01 -23.24 -12.74
#